data_AF-A0A178WFL0-F1
#
_entry.id   AF-A0A178WFL0-F1
#
_cell.length_a   1.000
_cell.length_b   1.000
_cell.length_c   1.000
_cell.angle_alpha   90.00
_cell.angle_beta   90.00
_cell.angle_gamma   90.00
#
_symmetry.space_group_name_H-M   'P 1'
#
loop_
_entity.id
_entity.type
_entity.pdbx_description
1 polymer ?
#
loop_
_entity_poly.entity_id
_entity_poly.type
_entity_poly.pdbx_seq_one_letter_code
_entity_poly.pdbx_strand_id
1 'polypeptide(L)'
;MGWDNKSGGFNRILRSWKTTDDPSSGDFSTKLRTSGFPEFYIYNKESITYRSGPWLGNRFSSVPGMKPVDYIDNSFTENNQQVVYSYRVNKTNIYSILSLSSTGLLQRLTWMRQHRVGNSYGTHQRTYVITTKSVGITVIAMRTLHLFVIVSKGLSQ
;
A
#
# COMPACT_ATOMS: atom_id res chain seq x y z
N MET A 1 6.10 7.85 1.34
CA MET A 1 6.98 7.11 2.26
C MET A 1 8.41 7.47 1.93
N GLY A 2 9.28 7.60 2.92
CA GLY A 2 10.66 8.07 2.74
C GLY A 2 10.90 9.42 3.42
N TRP A 3 12.08 10.01 3.22
CA TRP A 3 12.49 11.23 3.90
C TRP A 3 12.52 12.42 2.94
N ASP A 4 12.23 13.61 3.48
CA ASP A 4 12.20 14.87 2.74
C ASP A 4 12.70 16.01 3.64
N ASN A 5 13.71 16.75 3.16
CA ASN A 5 14.28 17.89 3.87
C ASN A 5 13.29 19.04 4.06
N LYS A 6 12.35 19.24 3.11
CA LYS A 6 11.33 20.30 3.25
C LYS A 6 10.37 20.00 4.41
N SER A 7 10.16 18.72 4.69
CA SER A 7 9.44 18.24 5.87
C SER A 7 10.32 18.18 7.12
N GLY A 8 11.39 19.00 7.25
CA GLY A 8 12.29 18.99 8.41
C GLY A 8 13.16 17.73 8.54
N GLY A 9 13.34 16.98 7.45
CA GLY A 9 14.13 15.75 7.44
C GLY A 9 13.39 14.53 8.02
N PHE A 10 12.09 14.63 8.29
CA PHE A 10 11.33 13.51 8.85
C PHE A 10 11.23 12.34 7.86
N ASN A 11 11.59 11.14 8.34
CA ASN A 11 11.40 9.90 7.60
C ASN A 11 9.97 9.36 7.81
N ARG A 12 9.18 9.37 6.75
CA ARG A 12 7.79 8.89 6.75
C ARG A 12 7.77 7.38 6.54
N ILE A 13 7.53 6.66 7.63
CA ILE A 13 7.43 5.19 7.65
C ILE A 13 5.98 4.73 7.86
N LEU A 14 5.67 3.53 7.38
CA LEU A 14 4.53 2.74 7.84
C LEU A 14 4.94 1.90 9.05
N ARG A 15 4.05 1.85 10.05
CA ARG A 15 4.11 0.93 11.18
C ARG A 15 2.82 0.13 11.21
N SER A 16 2.92 -1.17 11.47
CA SER A 16 1.74 -2.02 11.57
C SER A 16 0.95 -1.69 12.82
N TRP A 17 -0.33 -2.06 12.79
CA TRP A 17 -1.11 -2.24 14.00
C TRP A 17 -0.59 -3.46 14.77
N LYS A 18 -0.87 -3.50 16.08
CA LYS A 18 -0.50 -4.61 16.94
C LYS A 18 -1.28 -5.88 16.58
N THR A 19 -2.58 -5.74 16.36
CA THR A 19 -3.46 -6.80 15.84
C THR A 19 -4.41 -6.22 14.79
N THR A 20 -5.32 -7.04 14.25
CA THR A 20 -6.36 -6.54 13.33
C THR A 20 -7.32 -5.57 14.02
N ASP A 21 -7.54 -5.73 15.32
CA ASP A 21 -8.54 -4.99 16.10
C ASP A 21 -7.91 -3.96 17.07
N ASP A 22 -6.59 -3.97 17.22
CA ASP A 22 -5.83 -3.06 18.09
C ASP A 22 -4.92 -2.14 17.25
N PRO A 23 -5.27 -0.84 17.11
CA PRO A 23 -4.52 0.13 16.32
C PRO A 23 -3.24 0.63 16.99
N SER A 24 -2.91 0.16 18.20
CA SER A 24 -1.64 0.49 18.84
C SER A 24 -0.45 0.01 18.01
N SER A 25 0.73 0.58 18.29
CA SER A 25 1.94 0.29 17.52
C SER A 25 2.32 -1.19 17.58
N GLY A 26 2.35 -1.84 16.41
CA GLY A 26 2.81 -3.20 16.26
C GLY A 26 4.32 -3.33 16.04
N ASP A 27 4.73 -4.57 15.85
CA ASP A 27 6.13 -4.98 15.72
C ASP A 27 6.71 -4.74 14.32
N PHE A 28 5.86 -4.63 13.30
CA PHE A 28 6.33 -4.46 11.93
C PHE A 28 6.45 -2.99 11.55
N SER A 29 7.52 -2.65 10.84
CA SER A 29 7.72 -1.30 10.32
C SER A 29 8.45 -1.31 8.99
N THR A 30 8.26 -0.25 8.21
CA THR A 30 9.04 0.00 6.99
C THR A 30 10.22 0.91 7.28
N LYS A 31 11.33 0.73 6.57
CA LYS A 31 12.47 1.64 6.61
C LYS A 31 13.06 1.80 5.22
N LEU A 32 13.33 3.04 4.85
CA LEU A 32 14.10 3.35 3.65
C LEU A 32 15.59 3.32 4.00
N ARG A 33 16.40 2.65 3.18
CA ARG A 33 17.86 2.74 3.20
C ARG A 33 18.31 3.36 1.88
N THR A 34 19.24 4.30 1.96
CA THR A 34 19.75 5.08 0.81
C THR A 34 21.26 4.92 0.61
N SER A 35 21.86 3.90 1.23
CA SER A 35 23.28 3.57 0.99
C SER A 35 23.35 2.76 -0.31
N GLY A 36 23.89 3.38 -1.37
CA GLY A 36 23.80 2.87 -2.74
C GLY A 36 22.43 3.18 -3.35
N PHE A 37 21.83 2.23 -4.06
CA PHE A 37 20.48 2.40 -4.59
C PHE A 37 19.45 2.40 -3.45
N PRO A 38 18.51 3.37 -3.41
CA PRO A 38 17.49 3.39 -2.40
C PRO A 38 16.55 2.19 -2.44
N GLU A 39 16.27 1.64 -1.26
CA GLU A 39 15.42 0.46 -1.10
C GLU A 39 14.58 0.55 0.18
N PHE A 40 13.33 0.07 0.09
CA PHE A 40 12.50 -0.16 1.26
C PHE A 40 12.69 -1.57 1.83
N TYR A 41 12.73 -1.63 3.15
CA TYR A 41 12.79 -2.83 3.96
C TYR A 41 11.57 -2.92 4.86
N ILE A 42 11.13 -4.15 5.15
CA ILE A 42 10.22 -4.40 6.27
C ILE A 42 11.01 -5.07 7.38
N TYR A 43 10.85 -4.53 8.58
CA TYR A 43 11.41 -5.05 9.80
C TYR A 43 10.29 -5.68 10.64
N ASN A 44 10.57 -6.82 11.26
CA ASN A 44 9.91 -7.29 12.46
C ASN A 44 10.83 -6.96 13.65
N LYS A 45 10.49 -5.90 14.39
CA LYS A 45 11.38 -5.28 15.38
C LYS A 45 12.72 -4.90 14.74
N GLU A 46 13.77 -5.67 14.99
CA GLU A 46 15.13 -5.44 14.49
C GLU A 46 15.51 -6.37 13.31
N SER A 47 14.71 -7.40 13.05
CA SER A 47 14.97 -8.39 12.00
C SER A 47 14.34 -7.99 10.67
N ILE A 48 15.10 -8.05 9.58
CA ILE A 48 14.59 -7.79 8.24
C ILE A 48 13.78 -9.00 7.75
N THR A 49 12.55 -8.77 7.32
CA THR A 49 11.66 -9.82 6.78
C THR A 49 11.40 -9.67 5.28
N TYR A 50 11.63 -8.49 4.72
CA TYR A 50 11.44 -8.23 3.30
C TYR A 50 12.35 -7.10 2.80
N ARG A 51 12.78 -7.22 1.53
CA ARG A 51 13.55 -6.22 0.79
C ARG A 51 12.87 -5.98 -0.56
N SER A 52 12.46 -4.73 -0.80
CA SER A 52 11.82 -4.32 -2.06
C SER A 52 12.76 -4.34 -3.27
N GLY A 53 14.07 -4.19 -3.02
CA GLY A 53 15.07 -3.94 -4.05
C GLY A 53 14.93 -2.54 -4.64
N PRO A 54 15.81 -2.16 -5.59
CA PRO A 54 15.84 -0.80 -6.13
C PRO A 54 14.61 -0.48 -6.97
N TRP A 55 14.38 0.82 -7.15
CA TRP A 55 13.40 1.33 -8.10
C TRP A 55 13.90 1.16 -9.54
N LEU A 56 13.10 0.52 -10.39
CA LEU A 56 13.41 0.25 -11.80
C LEU A 56 12.80 1.27 -12.77
N GLY A 57 12.33 2.42 -12.29
CA GLY A 57 11.67 3.45 -13.09
C GLY A 57 10.14 3.42 -13.03
N ASN A 58 9.54 2.23 -12.95
CA ASN A 58 8.09 2.06 -12.85
C ASN A 58 7.63 1.15 -11.70
N ARG A 59 8.54 0.39 -11.09
CA ARG A 59 8.27 -0.53 -9.99
C ARG A 59 9.53 -0.81 -9.18
N PHE A 60 9.36 -1.35 -7.98
CA PHE A 60 10.46 -1.98 -7.24
C PHE A 60 10.76 -3.38 -7.79
N SER A 61 12.04 -3.78 -7.79
CA SER A 61 12.48 -5.02 -8.43
C SER A 61 11.79 -6.26 -7.85
N SER A 62 11.61 -6.32 -6.52
CA SER A 62 10.95 -7.41 -5.80
C SER A 62 9.42 -7.31 -5.79
N VAL A 63 8.83 -6.41 -6.59
CA VAL A 63 7.37 -6.26 -6.73
C VAL A 63 6.94 -6.39 -8.20
N PRO A 64 7.01 -7.58 -8.82
CA PRO A 64 6.60 -7.78 -10.21
C PRO A 64 5.12 -7.45 -10.46
N GLY A 65 4.28 -7.56 -9.43
CA GLY A 65 2.85 -7.27 -9.50
C GLY A 65 2.51 -5.77 -9.54
N MET A 66 3.48 -4.89 -9.30
CA MET A 66 3.31 -3.43 -9.40
C MET A 66 3.32 -3.01 -10.87
N LYS A 67 2.25 -3.38 -11.58
CA LYS A 67 2.03 -3.02 -12.98
C LYS A 67 1.36 -1.64 -13.06
N PRO A 68 1.65 -0.86 -14.11
CA PRO A 68 0.90 0.36 -14.41
C PRO A 68 -0.60 0.04 -14.52
N VAL A 69 -1.42 0.88 -13.91
CA VAL A 69 -2.88 0.86 -14.03
C VAL A 69 -3.34 2.29 -14.31
N ASP A 70 -4.42 2.46 -15.06
CA ASP A 70 -4.91 3.77 -15.52
C ASP A 70 -5.43 4.68 -14.39
N TYR A 71 -5.60 4.13 -13.18
CA TYR A 71 -6.14 4.84 -12.03
C TYR A 71 -5.12 5.17 -10.94
N ILE A 72 -3.89 4.64 -11.00
CA ILE A 72 -2.82 4.93 -10.01
C ILE A 72 -1.49 5.17 -10.72
N ASP A 73 -0.95 6.36 -10.53
CA ASP A 73 0.44 6.67 -10.86
C ASP A 73 1.33 6.40 -9.66
N ASN A 74 2.42 5.68 -9.88
CA ASN A 74 3.43 5.43 -8.86
C ASN A 74 4.71 6.19 -9.24
N SER A 75 5.29 6.91 -8.28
CA SER A 75 6.49 7.70 -8.49
C SER A 75 7.50 7.47 -7.39
N PHE A 76 8.77 7.50 -7.78
CA PHE A 76 9.90 7.48 -6.87
C PHE A 76 10.78 8.66 -7.20
N THR A 77 10.95 9.56 -6.24
CA THR A 77 11.81 10.73 -6.37
C THR A 77 13.06 10.51 -5.55
N GLU A 78 14.21 10.56 -6.20
CA GLU A 78 15.53 10.45 -5.58
C GLU A 78 16.36 11.67 -6.00
N ASN A 79 16.65 12.55 -5.04
CA ASN A 79 17.56 13.67 -5.23
C ASN A 79 18.14 14.13 -3.88
N ASN A 80 18.98 15.16 -3.88
CA ASN A 80 19.67 15.65 -2.68
C ASN A 80 18.73 16.22 -1.59
N GLN A 81 17.46 16.46 -1.92
CA GLN A 81 16.47 17.03 -0.99
C GLN A 81 15.53 15.97 -0.43
N GLN A 82 15.29 14.88 -1.17
CA GLN A 82 14.31 13.88 -0.78
C GLN A 82 14.58 12.52 -1.45
N VAL A 83 14.25 11.46 -0.73
CA VAL A 83 14.10 10.13 -1.29
C VAL A 83 12.74 9.59 -0.87
N VAL A 84 11.78 9.68 -1.79
CA VAL A 84 10.36 9.50 -1.51
C VAL A 84 9.70 8.62 -2.56
N TYR A 85 9.02 7.59 -2.08
CA TYR A 85 7.98 6.92 -2.84
C TYR A 85 6.62 7.58 -2.58
N SER A 86 5.89 7.87 -3.65
CA SER A 86 4.53 8.40 -3.62
C SER A 86 3.67 7.74 -4.68
N TYR A 87 2.35 7.86 -4.54
CA TYR A 87 1.42 7.47 -5.57
C TYR A 87 0.26 8.47 -5.62
N ARG A 88 -0.34 8.62 -6.79
CA ARG A 88 -1.51 9.47 -7.03
C ARG A 88 -2.64 8.62 -7.56
N VAL A 89 -3.84 8.80 -7.01
CA VAL A 89 -5.06 8.21 -7.56
C VAL A 89 -5.69 9.21 -8.53
N ASN A 90 -5.93 8.78 -9.78
CA ASN A 90 -6.34 9.66 -10.87
C ASN A 90 -7.85 9.63 -11.16
N LYS A 91 -8.60 8.74 -10.51
CA LYS A 91 -10.05 8.59 -10.68
C LYS A 91 -10.76 8.96 -9.39
N THR A 92 -11.80 9.78 -9.47
CA THR A 92 -12.55 10.29 -8.30
C THR A 92 -13.39 9.23 -7.59
N ASN A 93 -13.74 8.15 -8.29
CA ASN A 93 -14.49 7.03 -7.72
C ASN A 93 -13.59 5.94 -7.12
N ILE A 94 -12.27 6.17 -7.05
CA ILE A 94 -11.30 5.22 -6.53
C ILE A 94 -10.62 5.79 -5.30
N TYR A 95 -10.53 4.98 -4.26
CA TYR A 95 -9.74 5.25 -3.07
C TYR A 95 -8.67 4.17 -2.93
N SER A 96 -7.43 4.54 -2.59
CA SER A 96 -6.36 3.56 -2.38
C SER A 96 -5.39 3.98 -1.28
N ILE A 97 -5.05 3.01 -0.42
CA ILE A 97 -4.11 3.15 0.69
C ILE A 97 -3.08 2.02 0.65
N LEU A 98 -1.83 2.35 0.99
CA LEU A 98 -0.83 1.36 1.38
C LEU A 98 -0.88 1.13 2.89
N SER A 99 -0.97 -0.13 3.28
CA SER A 99 -1.05 -0.54 4.68
C SER A 99 -0.07 -1.67 4.97
N LEU A 100 0.49 -1.66 6.18
CA LEU A 100 1.32 -2.74 6.70
C LEU A 100 0.50 -3.51 7.74
N SER A 101 0.15 -4.77 7.44
CA SER A 101 -0.65 -5.59 8.34
C SER A 101 0.11 -5.95 9.62
N SER A 102 -0.64 -6.31 10.68
CA SER A 102 -0.10 -6.87 11.93
C SER A 102 0.74 -8.14 11.73
N THR A 103 0.61 -8.79 10.57
CA THR A 103 1.36 -10.00 10.17
C THR A 103 2.56 -9.70 9.27
N GLY A 104 2.89 -8.42 9.06
CA GLY A 104 4.05 -7.98 8.28
C GLY A 104 3.85 -8.00 6.77
N LEU A 105 2.61 -8.05 6.29
CA LEU A 105 2.29 -7.97 4.87
C LEU A 105 2.07 -6.50 4.48
N LEU A 106 2.91 -5.99 3.58
CA LEU A 106 2.63 -4.71 2.93
C LEU A 106 1.60 -4.95 1.84
N GLN A 107 0.53 -4.17 1.85
CA GLN A 107 -0.60 -4.34 0.96
C GLN A 107 -1.05 -2.99 0.41
N ARG A 108 -1.54 -2.99 -0.82
CA ARG A 108 -2.34 -1.92 -1.39
C ARG A 108 -3.80 -2.34 -1.34
N LEU A 109 -4.59 -1.58 -0.60
CA LEU A 109 -6.03 -1.69 -0.57
C LEU A 109 -6.61 -0.65 -1.54
N THR A 110 -7.53 -1.07 -2.39
CA THR A 110 -8.17 -0.21 -3.38
C THR A 110 -9.68 -0.45 -3.37
N TRP A 111 -10.45 0.61 -3.16
CA TRP A 111 -11.92 0.59 -3.24
C TRP A 111 -12.34 1.34 -4.49
N MET A 112 -13.20 0.71 -5.29
CA MET A 112 -13.76 1.28 -6.51
C MET A 112 -15.26 1.39 -6.33
N ARG A 113 -15.77 2.62 -6.31
CA ARG A 113 -17.21 2.87 -6.31
C ARG A 113 -17.73 2.66 -7.72
N GLN A 114 -18.65 1.71 -7.87
CA GLN A 114 -19.31 1.47 -9.15
C GLN A 114 -20.42 2.50 -9.38
N HIS A 115 -20.69 2.78 -10.66
CA HIS A 115 -21.82 3.62 -11.03
C HIS A 115 -23.15 2.95 -10.69
N ARG A 116 -24.15 3.80 -10.47
CA ARG A 116 -25.53 3.46 -10.14
C ARG A 116 -26.11 2.47 -11.16
N VAL A 117 -26.49 1.28 -10.71
CA VAL A 117 -27.43 0.41 -11.43
C VAL A 117 -28.74 0.45 -10.64
N GLY A 118 -29.77 1.11 -11.19
CA GLY A 118 -31.03 1.32 -10.46
C GLY A 118 -30.87 2.26 -9.26
N ASN A 119 -31.31 1.89 -8.06
CA ASN A 119 -31.13 2.69 -6.82
C ASN A 119 -29.95 2.22 -5.94
N SER A 120 -29.13 1.30 -6.44
CA SER A 120 -28.09 0.65 -5.66
C SER A 120 -26.70 1.23 -5.96
N TYR A 121 -25.92 1.43 -4.89
CA TYR A 121 -24.50 1.75 -4.96
C TYR A 121 -23.69 0.51 -4.58
N GLY A 122 -22.76 0.09 -5.43
CA GLY A 122 -21.80 -0.97 -5.13
C GLY A 122 -20.41 -0.39 -4.87
N THR A 123 -19.73 -0.90 -3.84
CA THR A 123 -18.29 -0.65 -3.66
C THR A 123 -17.55 -1.96 -3.81
N HIS A 124 -16.54 -1.96 -4.66
CA HIS A 124 -15.72 -3.14 -4.93
C HIS A 124 -14.34 -2.96 -4.31
N GLN A 125 -13.91 -3.88 -3.45
CA GLN A 125 -12.59 -3.83 -2.82
C GLN A 125 -11.63 -4.81 -3.51
N ARG A 126 -10.48 -4.29 -3.95
CA ARG A 126 -9.32 -5.09 -4.39
C ARG A 126 -8.20 -4.96 -3.38
N THR A 127 -7.65 -6.10 -2.98
CA THR A 127 -6.44 -6.16 -2.15
C THR A 127 -5.29 -6.72 -2.98
N TYR A 128 -4.20 -5.97 -3.04
CA TYR A 128 -2.96 -6.35 -3.70
C TYR A 128 -1.85 -6.49 -2.65
N VAL A 129 -1.38 -7.71 -2.43
CA VAL A 129 -0.28 -7.96 -1.49
C VAL A 129 1.06 -7.70 -2.19
N ILE A 130 1.90 -6.85 -1.59
CA ILE A 130 3.20 -6.43 -2.13
C ILE A 130 4.31 -7.37 -1.64
N THR A 131 4.21 -7.87 -0.41
CA THR A 131 5.19 -8.80 0.16
C THR A 131 4.68 -10.22 0.29
N THR A 132 5.52 -11.20 -0.04
CA THR A 132 5.26 -12.61 0.22
C THR A 132 6.07 -13.05 1.44
N LYS A 133 5.50 -13.88 2.34
CA LYS A 133 6.30 -14.52 3.39
C LYS A 133 7.34 -15.42 2.71
N SER A 134 8.61 -15.28 3.09
CA SER A 134 9.71 -16.09 2.57
C SER A 134 9.65 -17.52 3.14
N VAL A 135 8.69 -18.32 2.69
CA VAL A 135 8.79 -19.79 2.59
C VAL A 135 7.89 -20.23 1.44
N GLY A 136 8.49 -20.54 0.28
CA GLY A 136 7.95 -21.49 -0.71
C GLY A 136 6.59 -21.24 -1.39
N ILE A 137 5.89 -20.12 -1.16
CA ILE A 137 4.59 -19.90 -1.81
C ILE A 137 4.57 -18.57 -2.57
N THR A 138 4.67 -18.66 -3.90
CA THR A 138 4.21 -17.59 -4.79
C THR A 138 2.68 -17.57 -4.74
N VAL A 139 2.11 -16.65 -3.96
CA VAL A 139 0.69 -16.32 -4.11
C VAL A 139 0.58 -14.93 -4.69
N ILE A 140 0.30 -14.85 -6.00
CA ILE A 140 -0.35 -13.68 -6.59
C ILE A 140 -1.83 -13.80 -6.22
N ALA A 141 -2.17 -13.62 -4.94
CA ALA A 141 -3.57 -13.59 -4.51
C ALA A 141 -4.09 -12.18 -4.74
N MET A 142 -4.62 -11.93 -5.94
CA MET A 142 -5.64 -10.92 -6.14
C MET A 142 -6.93 -11.51 -5.51
N ARG A 143 -7.06 -11.47 -4.18
CA ARG A 143 -8.34 -11.79 -3.55
C ARG A 143 -9.27 -10.61 -3.80
N THR A 144 -10.09 -10.75 -4.83
CA THR A 144 -11.20 -9.86 -5.11
C THR A 144 -12.31 -10.13 -4.09
N LEU A 145 -12.32 -9.41 -2.97
CA LEU A 145 -13.46 -9.46 -2.05
C LEU A 145 -14.57 -8.58 -2.63
N HIS A 146 -15.64 -9.21 -3.11
CA HIS A 146 -16.85 -8.52 -3.49
C HIS A 146 -17.65 -8.23 -2.22
N LEU A 147 -17.37 -7.10 -1.56
CA LEU A 147 -18.20 -6.65 -0.44
C LEU A 147 -19.28 -5.70 -0.97
N PHE A 148 -20.46 -6.25 -1.27
CA PHE A 148 -21.64 -5.41 -1.59
C PHE A 148 -22.18 -4.82 -0.28
N VAL A 149 -21.76 -3.59 0.04
CA VAL A 149 -22.45 -2.81 1.09
C VAL A 149 -23.65 -2.13 0.44
N ILE A 150 -24.85 -2.71 0.62
CA ILE A 150 -26.11 -2.07 0.25
C ILE A 150 -26.40 -1.00 1.31
N VAL A 151 -26.18 0.27 0.98
CA VAL A 151 -26.69 1.38 1.78
C VAL A 151 -28.04 1.77 1.21
N SER A 152 -29.14 1.29 1.79
CA SER A 152 -30.46 1.84 1.49
C SER A 152 -30.57 3.20 2.19
N LYS A 153 -30.86 4.27 1.43
CA LYS A 153 -31.42 5.48 2.06
C LYS A 153 -32.72 5.06 2.72
N GLY A 154 -32.78 5.13 4.05
CA GLY A 154 -34.05 5.05 4.76
C GLY A 154 -34.97 6.12 4.17
N LEU A 155 -36.14 5.70 3.68
CA LEU A 155 -37.25 6.61 3.42
C LEU A 155 -37.57 7.26 4.77
N SER A 156 -37.25 8.55 4.93
CA SER A 156 -37.87 9.34 5.98
C SER A 156 -39.34 9.49 5.60
N GLN A 157 -40.23 9.01 6.46
CA GLN A 157 -41.66 9.33 6.42
C GLN A 157 -41.86 10.82 6.69
#